data_AF-A0AAU9JVM8-F1
#
_entry.id   AF-A0AAU9JVM8-F1
#
_cell.length_a   1.000
_cell.length_b   1.000
_cell.length_c   1.000
_cell.angle_alpha   90.00
_cell.angle_beta   90.00
_cell.angle_gamma   90.00
#
_symmetry.space_group_name_H-M   'P 1'
#
loop_
_entity.id
_entity.type
_entity.pdbx_description
1 polymer ?
#
loop_
_entity_poly.entity_id
_entity_poly.type
_entity_poly.pdbx_seq_one_letter_code
_entity_poly.pdbx_strand_id
1 'polypeptide(L)'
;MSEFRTFPSGRSITPIMKSKNPKVMITQNEASHFSDPENDDILDNDEETKEVAAQLMMIRKRHDKTKEANAKKRQYLEKIKKELEKANSVANIAENDSKNLQQKLEQLKIALENTRKKHEDEIRDKKTYLHVLDRMKKDKISMEIKSNSLQLGLKSAKQILDLETEKYRKMRETKYQSKFLLQDMKDGLMQEKKQKDDRIQQLEKNVKLRQEAALRREERQKRQADIAEAAANDDKDSHEVKLRESLLMHRFWYTILQRKLDAEMQKAIGVEQAFQKIRAATGLMDVQDIVERFLTREQTYTQLLNAVSEAEQKLDTLRQQNSAARNQLQGLQLQDGGNSRKVYADIDAMEDQLAGSHKEYSLNKEKLGKAVRVYDQVLNWGEKIMHTLDIPNSLEIAPGSRISETKDTLHDMLELIYAKLEDLVQPIQEKKEESRKAMEAYAHKKTADLVAEMSTQEALAKIVRVKPEVFNVEAEEEGLFEADEELEVEKKEPEEETVRKKNSTRRHR
;
A
#
# COMPACT_ATOMS: atom_id res chain seq x y z
N MET A 1 -40.30 -58.11 10.90
CA MET A 1 -41.52 -58.28 10.08
C MET A 1 -41.75 -59.77 9.87
N SER A 2 -42.50 -60.39 10.77
CA SER A 2 -42.93 -61.79 10.72
C SER A 2 -44.25 -61.82 11.48
N GLU A 3 -45.35 -62.02 10.76
CA GLU A 3 -46.69 -62.15 11.33
C GLU A 3 -46.98 -63.63 11.55
N PHE A 4 -46.99 -64.06 12.81
CA PHE A 4 -47.61 -65.30 13.26
C PHE A 4 -48.96 -64.94 13.90
N ARG A 5 -50.05 -65.43 13.30
CA ARG A 5 -51.40 -65.37 13.89
C ARG A 5 -51.53 -66.44 14.96
N THR A 6 -51.74 -66.02 16.19
CA THR A 6 -52.22 -66.82 17.32
C THR A 6 -53.74 -66.74 17.41
N PHE A 7 -54.40 -67.89 17.56
CA PHE A 7 -55.79 -68.00 18.03
C PHE A 7 -55.82 -67.98 19.56
N PRO A 8 -56.83 -67.36 20.19
CA PRO A 8 -57.19 -67.70 21.56
C PRO A 8 -58.51 -68.49 21.61
N SER A 9 -58.46 -69.61 22.33
CA SER A 9 -59.62 -70.31 22.87
C SER A 9 -59.95 -69.75 24.25
N GLY A 10 -61.23 -69.66 24.61
CA GLY A 10 -61.58 -69.49 26.02
C GLY A 10 -63.06 -69.32 26.35
N ARG A 11 -63.72 -70.47 26.65
CA ARG A 11 -64.82 -70.68 27.63
C ARG A 11 -66.19 -70.03 27.25
N SER A 12 -67.39 -70.53 27.60
CA SER A 12 -67.86 -71.42 28.66
C SER A 12 -69.37 -71.79 28.47
N ILE A 13 -69.83 -72.83 29.18
CA ILE A 13 -71.21 -73.05 29.72
C ILE A 13 -72.34 -73.54 28.76
N THR A 14 -72.67 -74.84 28.85
CA THR A 14 -74.01 -75.41 29.20
C THR A 14 -74.12 -76.88 28.75
N PRO A 15 -74.64 -77.81 29.58
CA PRO A 15 -75.22 -79.07 29.10
C PRO A 15 -76.75 -79.01 29.22
N ILE A 16 -77.42 -79.25 28.09
CA ILE A 16 -78.88 -79.41 28.01
C ILE A 16 -79.25 -80.81 28.49
N MET A 17 -79.85 -80.89 29.67
CA MET A 17 -80.61 -82.06 30.12
C MET A 17 -82.02 -81.99 29.51
N LYS A 18 -82.45 -83.05 28.82
CA LYS A 18 -83.87 -83.29 28.51
C LYS A 18 -84.35 -84.47 29.34
N SER A 19 -84.98 -84.16 30.47
CA SER A 19 -85.84 -85.05 31.23
C SER A 19 -87.21 -85.15 30.54
N LYS A 20 -87.68 -86.37 30.25
CA LYS A 20 -89.11 -86.66 30.06
C LYS A 20 -89.60 -87.39 31.31
N ASN A 21 -90.51 -86.73 32.03
CA ASN A 21 -91.37 -87.35 33.03
C ASN A 21 -92.30 -88.38 32.36
N PRO A 22 -92.74 -89.38 33.12
CA PRO A 22 -94.18 -89.56 33.28
C PRO A 22 -94.62 -89.48 34.75
N LYS A 23 -95.82 -88.97 34.92
CA LYS A 23 -96.48 -88.60 36.16
C LYS A 23 -97.15 -89.83 36.79
N VAL A 24 -97.10 -89.82 38.12
CA VAL A 24 -97.62 -90.77 39.11
C VAL A 24 -99.16 -90.80 39.17
N MET A 25 -99.76 -91.97 39.46
CA MET A 25 -100.72 -92.26 40.55
C MET A 25 -101.28 -93.70 40.39
N ILE A 26 -100.97 -94.66 41.28
CA ILE A 26 -101.64 -95.02 42.56
C ILE A 26 -103.15 -95.27 42.40
N THR A 27 -103.61 -96.53 42.47
CA THR A 27 -104.38 -97.14 43.60
C THR A 27 -105.09 -98.45 43.18
N GLN A 28 -104.86 -99.49 44.01
CA GLN A 28 -105.85 -100.41 44.63
C GLN A 28 -106.66 -101.43 43.83
N ASN A 29 -106.76 -102.60 44.49
CA ASN A 29 -107.90 -103.54 44.56
C ASN A 29 -108.25 -104.33 43.28
N GLU A 30 -108.71 -105.58 43.33
CA GLU A 30 -108.95 -106.60 44.36
C GLU A 30 -109.36 -107.87 43.58
N ALA A 31 -109.29 -109.02 44.25
CA ALA A 31 -110.25 -110.12 44.18
C ALA A 31 -110.65 -110.70 42.79
N SER A 32 -110.16 -111.88 42.43
CA SER A 32 -110.90 -113.16 42.55
C SER A 32 -112.08 -113.34 41.59
N HIS A 33 -111.96 -114.29 40.65
CA HIS A 33 -113.12 -114.89 39.99
C HIS A 33 -112.87 -116.37 39.66
N PHE A 34 -113.44 -117.21 40.52
CA PHE A 34 -113.70 -118.65 40.48
C PHE A 34 -115.07 -118.70 41.18
N SER A 35 -116.18 -119.28 40.69
CA SER A 35 -116.44 -120.53 40.00
C SER A 35 -117.95 -120.59 39.64
N ASP A 36 -118.30 -121.44 38.69
CA ASP A 36 -119.62 -122.09 38.52
C ASP A 36 -119.33 -123.57 38.14
N PRO A 37 -120.24 -124.56 38.29
CA PRO A 37 -121.66 -124.48 38.69
C PRO A 37 -122.15 -125.54 39.71
N GLU A 38 -123.43 -125.38 40.07
CA GLU A 38 -124.38 -126.26 40.78
C GLU A 38 -124.48 -127.68 40.17
N ASN A 39 -124.53 -128.77 40.94
CA ASN A 39 -125.67 -129.40 41.65
C ASN A 39 -126.77 -129.94 40.71
N ASP A 40 -126.87 -131.27 40.56
CA ASP A 40 -128.14 -132.02 40.75
C ASP A 40 -127.97 -133.54 40.59
N ASP A 41 -128.68 -134.25 41.48
CA ASP A 41 -128.82 -135.70 41.65
C ASP A 41 -129.55 -136.38 40.47
N ILE A 42 -129.35 -137.70 40.29
CA ILE A 42 -130.42 -138.73 40.15
C ILE A 42 -129.81 -140.14 39.89
N LEU A 43 -130.03 -141.01 40.90
CA LEU A 43 -130.39 -142.44 40.92
C LEU A 43 -129.51 -143.58 40.34
N ASP A 44 -129.20 -144.50 41.27
CA ASP A 44 -129.18 -145.97 41.18
C ASP A 44 -128.35 -146.69 40.11
N ASN A 45 -127.11 -147.08 40.47
CA ASN A 45 -126.69 -148.49 40.45
C ASN A 45 -125.36 -148.72 41.18
N ASP A 46 -125.32 -149.83 41.91
CA ASP A 46 -124.45 -150.15 43.03
C ASP A 46 -122.93 -150.32 42.74
N GLU A 47 -122.14 -150.03 43.78
CA GLU A 47 -120.73 -150.39 44.03
C GLU A 47 -119.60 -149.84 43.11
N GLU A 48 -119.75 -149.73 41.80
CA GLU A 48 -118.65 -149.32 40.91
C GLU A 48 -118.28 -147.82 41.04
N THR A 49 -119.24 -146.98 41.40
CA THR A 49 -119.04 -145.53 41.55
C THR A 49 -118.18 -145.16 42.77
N LYS A 50 -118.18 -145.98 43.83
CA LYS A 50 -117.34 -145.75 45.02
C LYS A 50 -115.87 -146.05 44.77
N GLU A 51 -115.57 -147.05 43.94
CA GLU A 51 -114.19 -147.41 43.60
C GLU A 51 -113.59 -146.42 42.59
N VAL A 52 -114.38 -146.00 41.59
CA VAL A 52 -113.98 -144.92 40.66
C VAL A 52 -113.79 -143.59 41.40
N ALA A 53 -114.64 -143.26 42.38
CA ALA A 53 -114.47 -142.08 43.22
C ALA A 53 -113.19 -142.14 44.08
N ALA A 54 -112.83 -143.32 44.63
CA ALA A 54 -111.59 -143.51 45.38
C ALA A 54 -110.34 -143.42 44.49
N GLN A 55 -110.38 -143.99 43.28
CA GLN A 55 -109.30 -143.86 42.29
C GLN A 55 -109.16 -142.40 41.80
N LEU A 56 -110.27 -141.70 41.53
CA LEU A 56 -110.28 -140.27 41.20
C LEU A 56 -109.74 -139.42 42.35
N MET A 57 -110.06 -139.75 43.61
CA MET A 57 -109.52 -139.06 44.78
C MET A 57 -108.01 -139.27 44.94
N MET A 58 -107.50 -140.48 44.68
CA MET A 58 -106.06 -140.73 44.65
C MET A 58 -105.35 -140.02 43.49
N ILE A 59 -105.95 -139.99 42.30
CA ILE A 59 -105.43 -139.25 41.14
C ILE A 59 -105.41 -137.75 41.43
N ARG A 60 -106.48 -137.21 42.03
CA ARG A 60 -106.55 -135.81 42.45
C ARG A 60 -105.49 -135.48 43.49
N LYS A 61 -105.31 -136.33 44.51
CA LYS A 61 -104.27 -136.14 45.54
C LYS A 61 -102.86 -136.25 44.97
N ARG A 62 -102.63 -137.15 44.00
CA ARG A 62 -101.35 -137.22 43.26
C ARG A 62 -101.14 -135.98 42.43
N HIS A 63 -102.15 -135.55 41.67
CA HIS A 63 -102.14 -134.35 40.85
C HIS A 63 -101.89 -133.09 41.68
N ASP A 64 -102.53 -132.96 42.85
CA ASP A 64 -102.35 -131.83 43.76
C ASP A 64 -100.95 -131.84 44.34
N LYS A 65 -100.40 -133.00 44.72
CA LYS A 65 -98.99 -133.14 45.12
C LYS A 65 -98.02 -132.77 44.01
N THR A 66 -98.23 -133.23 42.77
CA THR A 66 -97.37 -132.84 41.64
C THR A 66 -97.55 -131.38 41.27
N LYS A 67 -98.76 -130.82 41.36
CA LYS A 67 -99.04 -129.39 41.14
C LYS A 67 -98.35 -128.53 42.19
N GLU A 68 -98.41 -128.91 43.47
CA GLU A 68 -97.71 -128.23 44.56
C GLU A 68 -96.19 -128.33 44.40
N ALA A 69 -95.66 -129.51 44.07
CA ALA A 69 -94.24 -129.70 43.78
C ALA A 69 -93.79 -128.88 42.56
N ASN A 70 -94.60 -128.83 41.50
CA ASN A 70 -94.33 -128.00 40.32
C ASN A 70 -94.45 -126.51 40.64
N ALA A 71 -95.37 -126.09 41.51
CA ALA A 71 -95.47 -124.72 41.97
C ALA A 71 -94.24 -124.31 42.79
N LYS A 72 -93.76 -125.17 43.70
CA LYS A 72 -92.52 -124.96 44.46
C LYS A 72 -91.29 -124.91 43.54
N LYS A 73 -91.19 -125.82 42.56
CA LYS A 73 -90.12 -125.79 41.55
C LYS A 73 -90.18 -124.54 40.68
N ARG A 74 -91.38 -124.08 40.27
CA ARG A 74 -91.57 -122.83 39.53
C ARG A 74 -91.15 -121.62 40.36
N GLN A 75 -91.54 -121.56 41.63
CA GLN A 75 -91.10 -120.49 42.55
C GLN A 75 -89.59 -120.50 42.76
N TYR A 76 -88.97 -121.69 42.86
CA TYR A 76 -87.53 -121.82 42.99
C TYR A 76 -86.78 -121.42 41.71
N LEU A 77 -87.27 -121.85 40.54
CA LEU A 77 -86.76 -121.39 39.24
C LEU A 77 -86.89 -119.88 39.07
N GLU A 78 -88.00 -119.30 39.54
CA GLU A 78 -88.22 -117.85 39.50
C GLU A 78 -87.24 -117.11 40.43
N LYS A 79 -86.94 -117.66 41.61
CA LYS A 79 -85.90 -117.11 42.51
C LYS A 79 -84.51 -117.17 41.86
N ILE A 80 -84.13 -118.32 41.30
CA ILE A 80 -82.85 -118.47 40.59
C ILE A 80 -82.78 -117.52 39.39
N LYS A 81 -83.86 -117.36 38.61
CA LYS A 81 -83.90 -116.40 37.50
C LYS A 81 -83.65 -114.97 37.98
N LYS A 82 -84.30 -114.55 39.07
CA LYS A 82 -84.09 -113.22 39.66
C LYS A 82 -82.67 -113.04 40.20
N GLU A 83 -82.09 -114.06 40.81
CA GLU A 83 -80.69 -114.04 41.25
C GLU A 83 -79.73 -113.98 40.06
N LEU A 84 -80.02 -114.70 38.98
CA LEU A 84 -79.25 -114.68 37.74
C LEU A 84 -79.37 -113.32 37.06
N GLU A 85 -80.55 -112.72 36.97
CA GLU A 85 -80.74 -111.36 36.45
C GLU A 85 -80.00 -110.32 37.27
N LYS A 86 -80.03 -110.42 38.60
CA LYS A 86 -79.25 -109.54 39.48
C LYS A 86 -77.75 -109.73 39.25
N ALA A 87 -77.25 -110.95 39.23
CA ALA A 87 -75.85 -111.25 38.94
C ALA A 87 -75.44 -110.72 37.56
N ASN A 88 -76.29 -110.85 36.54
CA ASN A 88 -76.05 -110.35 35.20
C ASN A 88 -76.06 -108.81 35.15
N SER A 89 -76.96 -108.16 35.90
CA SER A 89 -76.98 -106.70 36.01
C SER A 89 -75.70 -106.16 36.66
N VAL A 90 -75.21 -106.82 37.72
CA VAL A 90 -73.95 -106.47 38.40
C VAL A 90 -72.75 -106.73 37.49
N ALA A 91 -72.73 -107.85 36.77
CA ALA A 91 -71.69 -108.15 35.77
C ALA A 91 -71.65 -107.10 34.66
N ASN A 92 -72.81 -106.68 34.13
CA ASN A 92 -72.90 -105.64 33.11
C ASN A 92 -72.45 -104.26 33.64
N ILE A 93 -72.77 -103.92 34.89
CA ILE A 93 -72.30 -102.67 35.51
C ILE A 93 -70.77 -102.72 35.65
N ALA A 94 -70.21 -103.82 36.16
CA ALA A 94 -68.77 -104.00 36.30
C ALA A 94 -68.04 -103.97 34.94
N GLU A 95 -68.62 -104.55 33.89
CA GLU A 95 -68.06 -104.51 32.54
C GLU A 95 -68.09 -103.09 31.95
N ASN A 96 -69.18 -102.34 32.16
CA ASN A 96 -69.28 -100.95 31.75
C ASN A 96 -68.29 -100.05 32.51
N ASP A 97 -68.14 -100.24 33.81
CA ASP A 97 -67.17 -99.49 34.62
C ASP A 97 -65.73 -99.81 34.21
N SER A 98 -65.43 -101.07 33.90
CA SER A 98 -64.14 -101.48 33.34
C SER A 98 -63.85 -100.80 32.01
N LYS A 99 -64.83 -100.78 31.08
CA LYS A 99 -64.72 -100.06 29.80
C LYS A 99 -64.51 -98.56 29.99
N ASN A 100 -65.26 -97.94 30.92
CA ASN A 100 -65.11 -96.51 31.25
C ASN A 100 -63.72 -96.20 31.84
N LEU A 101 -63.22 -97.06 32.73
CA LEU A 101 -61.87 -96.96 33.29
C LEU A 101 -60.82 -97.10 32.19
N GLN A 102 -60.96 -98.08 31.28
CA GLN A 102 -60.05 -98.25 30.15
C GLN A 102 -60.05 -97.02 29.23
N GLN A 103 -61.22 -96.46 28.90
CA GLN A 103 -61.31 -95.23 28.10
C GLN A 103 -60.65 -94.04 28.81
N LYS A 104 -60.86 -93.86 30.12
CA LYS A 104 -60.18 -92.82 30.89
C LYS A 104 -58.67 -93.04 30.93
N LEU A 105 -58.22 -94.28 31.09
CA LEU A 105 -56.80 -94.64 31.09
C LEU A 105 -56.18 -94.31 29.73
N GLU A 106 -56.87 -94.60 28.63
CA GLU A 106 -56.42 -94.25 27.28
C GLU A 106 -56.40 -92.73 27.04
N GLN A 107 -57.43 -92.00 27.48
CA GLN A 107 -57.45 -90.54 27.42
C GLN A 107 -56.29 -89.93 28.22
N LEU A 108 -56.01 -90.46 29.42
CA LEU A 108 -54.89 -90.01 30.25
C LEU A 108 -53.54 -90.33 29.59
N LYS A 109 -53.38 -91.48 28.95
CA LYS A 109 -52.19 -91.82 28.17
C LYS A 109 -51.98 -90.85 27.01
N ILE A 110 -53.03 -90.57 26.24
CA ILE A 110 -52.97 -89.61 25.12
C ILE A 110 -52.63 -88.21 25.64
N ALA A 111 -53.25 -87.79 26.75
CA ALA A 111 -52.94 -86.50 27.37
C ALA A 111 -51.48 -86.42 27.85
N LEU A 112 -50.98 -87.47 28.50
CA LEU A 112 -49.59 -87.57 28.96
C LEU A 112 -48.62 -87.49 27.77
N GLU A 113 -48.86 -88.27 26.70
CA GLU A 113 -48.04 -88.24 25.49
C GLU A 113 -48.07 -86.86 24.81
N ASN A 114 -49.22 -86.20 24.75
CA ASN A 114 -49.32 -84.83 24.23
C ASN A 114 -48.56 -83.82 25.10
N THR A 115 -48.60 -83.94 26.43
CA THR A 115 -47.82 -83.07 27.32
C THR A 115 -46.32 -83.32 27.17
N ARG A 116 -45.91 -84.58 26.95
CA ARG A 116 -44.51 -84.94 26.69
C ARG A 116 -44.02 -84.32 25.39
N LYS A 117 -44.78 -84.43 24.29
CA LYS A 117 -44.46 -83.79 23.01
C LYS A 117 -44.31 -82.28 23.16
N LYS A 118 -45.25 -81.62 23.84
CA LYS A 118 -45.15 -80.17 24.12
C LYS A 118 -43.90 -79.83 24.93
N HIS A 119 -43.56 -80.64 25.93
CA HIS A 119 -42.35 -80.43 26.71
C HIS A 119 -41.08 -80.58 25.87
N GLU A 120 -41.04 -81.56 24.97
CA GLU A 120 -39.94 -81.74 24.02
C GLU A 120 -39.84 -80.58 23.02
N ASP A 121 -40.97 -80.03 22.56
CA ASP A 121 -41.03 -78.83 21.73
C ASP A 121 -40.47 -77.60 22.46
N GLU A 122 -40.92 -77.34 23.69
CA GLU A 122 -40.41 -76.26 24.54
C GLU A 122 -38.91 -76.38 24.82
N ILE A 123 -38.38 -77.61 24.98
CA ILE A 123 -36.95 -77.84 25.11
C ILE A 123 -36.20 -77.48 23.82
N ARG A 124 -36.77 -77.81 22.65
CA ARG A 124 -36.18 -77.44 21.34
C ARG A 124 -36.19 -75.93 21.14
N ASP A 125 -37.28 -75.26 21.49
CA ASP A 125 -37.40 -73.81 21.41
C ASP A 125 -36.42 -73.12 22.35
N LYS A 126 -36.31 -73.59 23.61
CA LYS A 126 -35.31 -73.12 24.56
C LYS A 126 -33.89 -73.23 24.01
N LYS A 127 -33.52 -74.36 23.40
CA LYS A 127 -32.21 -74.54 22.77
C LYS A 127 -31.98 -73.54 21.64
N THR A 128 -32.99 -73.32 20.81
CA THR A 128 -32.94 -72.35 19.71
C THR A 128 -32.72 -70.92 20.24
N TYR A 129 -33.45 -70.52 21.28
CA TYR A 129 -33.26 -69.22 21.93
C TYR A 129 -31.88 -69.06 22.57
N LEU A 130 -31.35 -70.11 23.21
CA LEU A 130 -29.99 -70.09 23.75
C LEU A 130 -28.95 -69.90 22.64
N HIS A 131 -29.08 -70.59 21.52
CA HIS A 131 -28.19 -70.40 20.38
C HIS A 131 -28.27 -68.98 19.79
N VAL A 132 -29.47 -68.40 19.68
CA VAL A 132 -29.66 -67.01 19.24
C VAL A 132 -29.00 -66.05 20.22
N LEU A 133 -29.19 -66.25 21.53
CA LEU A 133 -28.56 -65.44 22.56
C LEU A 133 -27.03 -65.47 22.47
N ASP A 134 -26.44 -66.66 22.31
CA ASP A 134 -24.99 -66.82 22.20
C ASP A 134 -24.43 -66.17 20.94
N ARG A 135 -25.16 -66.26 19.82
CA ARG A 135 -24.81 -65.54 18.59
C ARG A 135 -24.86 -64.02 18.81
N MET A 136 -25.94 -63.51 19.41
CA MET A 136 -26.07 -62.08 19.70
C MET A 136 -24.96 -61.57 20.61
N LYS A 137 -24.52 -62.36 21.60
CA LYS A 137 -23.37 -62.01 22.44
C LYS A 137 -22.07 -61.92 21.63
N LYS A 138 -21.81 -62.88 20.73
CA LYS A 138 -20.65 -62.85 19.84
C LYS A 138 -20.68 -61.67 18.87
N ASP A 139 -21.85 -61.37 18.32
CA ASP A 139 -22.06 -60.24 17.42
C ASP A 139 -21.86 -58.91 18.16
N LYS A 140 -22.35 -58.79 19.41
CA LYS A 140 -22.09 -57.63 20.28
C LYS A 140 -20.60 -57.41 20.49
N ILE A 141 -19.86 -58.44 20.90
CA ILE A 141 -18.39 -58.33 21.11
C ILE A 141 -17.70 -57.94 19.80
N SER A 142 -18.10 -58.52 18.67
CA SER A 142 -17.54 -58.20 17.36
C SER A 142 -17.80 -56.74 16.96
N MET A 143 -18.98 -56.21 17.27
CA MET A 143 -19.31 -54.80 17.06
C MET A 143 -18.54 -53.87 18.00
N GLU A 144 -18.35 -54.25 19.27
CA GLU A 144 -17.54 -53.49 20.23
C GLU A 144 -16.08 -53.40 19.79
N ILE A 145 -15.49 -54.50 19.30
CA ILE A 145 -14.12 -54.50 18.75
C ILE A 145 -14.02 -53.57 17.54
N LYS A 146 -14.99 -53.62 16.62
CA LYS A 146 -15.04 -52.71 15.46
C LYS A 146 -15.23 -51.25 15.87
N SER A 147 -16.08 -50.98 16.86
CA SER A 147 -16.26 -49.63 17.40
C SER A 147 -14.97 -49.10 17.99
N ASN A 148 -14.26 -49.92 18.77
CA ASN A 148 -12.98 -49.54 19.37
C ASN A 148 -11.89 -49.31 18.31
N SER A 149 -11.81 -50.15 17.27
CA SER A 149 -10.85 -49.94 16.19
C SER A 149 -11.12 -48.65 15.41
N LEU A 150 -12.39 -48.34 15.13
CA LEU A 150 -12.79 -47.07 14.52
C LEU A 150 -12.48 -45.88 15.42
N GLN A 151 -12.70 -45.98 16.73
CA GLN A 151 -12.34 -44.92 17.68
C GLN A 151 -10.83 -44.68 17.73
N LEU A 152 -10.02 -45.74 17.72
CA LEU A 152 -8.56 -45.62 17.65
C LEU A 152 -8.11 -44.99 16.32
N GLY A 153 -8.69 -45.42 15.20
CA GLY A 153 -8.45 -44.83 13.89
C GLY A 153 -8.80 -43.34 13.85
N LEU A 154 -9.93 -42.95 14.44
CA LEU A 154 -10.36 -41.56 14.54
C LEU A 154 -9.43 -40.73 15.43
N LYS A 155 -8.96 -41.26 16.56
CA LYS A 155 -7.97 -40.59 17.42
C LYS A 155 -6.66 -40.36 16.68
N SER A 156 -6.16 -41.38 15.98
CA SER A 156 -4.95 -41.27 15.15
C SER A 156 -5.11 -40.24 14.03
N ALA A 157 -6.22 -40.28 13.30
CA ALA A 157 -6.52 -39.33 12.24
C ALA A 157 -6.60 -37.88 12.75
N LYS A 158 -7.20 -37.66 13.94
CA LYS A 158 -7.19 -36.35 14.60
C LYS A 158 -5.79 -35.87 14.95
N GLN A 159 -4.95 -36.74 15.52
CA GLN A 159 -3.56 -36.40 15.83
C GLN A 159 -2.77 -36.02 14.57
N ILE A 160 -2.94 -36.76 13.47
CA ILE A 160 -2.30 -36.44 12.19
C ILE A 160 -2.77 -35.08 11.66
N LEU A 161 -4.08 -34.82 11.74
CA LEU A 161 -4.64 -33.53 11.34
C LEU A 161 -4.05 -32.38 12.16
N ASP A 162 -3.99 -32.53 13.48
CA ASP A 162 -3.42 -31.52 14.38
C ASP A 162 -1.95 -31.24 14.03
N LEU A 163 -1.14 -32.28 13.84
CA LEU A 163 0.26 -32.15 13.42
C LEU A 163 0.39 -31.45 12.07
N GLU A 164 -0.46 -31.79 11.10
CA GLU A 164 -0.42 -31.18 9.78
C GLU A 164 -0.84 -29.70 9.83
N THR A 165 -1.87 -29.37 10.62
CA THR A 165 -2.26 -27.97 10.83
C THR A 165 -1.15 -27.15 11.50
N GLU A 166 -0.40 -27.74 12.44
CA GLU A 166 0.74 -27.09 13.07
C GLU A 166 1.88 -26.85 12.06
N LYS A 167 2.20 -27.83 11.22
CA LYS A 167 3.17 -27.66 10.12
C LYS A 167 2.75 -26.55 9.17
N TYR A 168 1.47 -26.50 8.77
CA TYR A 168 0.95 -25.41 7.93
C TYR A 168 1.07 -24.04 8.60
N ARG A 169 0.81 -23.95 9.91
CA ARG A 169 1.01 -22.71 10.67
C ARG A 169 2.48 -22.28 10.67
N LYS A 170 3.41 -23.19 10.97
CA LYS A 170 4.86 -22.93 10.95
C LYS A 170 5.34 -22.51 9.57
N MET A 171 4.89 -23.19 8.51
CA MET A 171 5.23 -22.84 7.13
C MET A 171 4.71 -21.45 6.73
N ARG A 172 3.51 -21.09 7.18
CA ARG A 172 2.95 -19.75 6.94
C ARG A 172 3.74 -18.68 7.69
N GLU A 173 4.14 -18.95 8.92
CA GLU A 173 4.96 -18.07 9.74
C GLU A 173 6.35 -17.86 9.11
N THR A 174 7.05 -18.93 8.72
CA THR A 174 8.36 -18.81 8.06
C THR A 174 8.25 -18.05 6.74
N LYS A 175 7.21 -18.30 5.93
CA LYS A 175 6.95 -17.53 4.70
C LYS A 175 6.72 -16.05 5.00
N TYR A 176 6.02 -15.72 6.08
CA TYR A 176 5.81 -14.34 6.50
C TYR A 176 7.12 -13.69 6.96
N GLN A 177 7.91 -14.38 7.80
CA GLN A 177 9.23 -13.93 8.25
C GLN A 177 10.19 -13.71 7.07
N SER A 178 10.24 -14.63 6.10
CA SER A 178 11.07 -14.46 4.90
C SER A 178 10.62 -13.27 4.05
N LYS A 179 9.31 -13.05 3.90
CA LYS A 179 8.78 -11.86 3.19
C LYS A 179 9.13 -10.56 3.91
N PHE A 180 9.01 -10.56 5.24
CA PHE A 180 9.36 -9.41 6.06
C PHE A 180 10.85 -9.08 5.94
N LEU A 181 11.73 -10.09 6.06
CA LEU A 181 13.18 -9.92 5.89
C LEU A 181 13.53 -9.42 4.48
N LEU A 182 12.88 -9.95 3.44
CA LEU A 182 13.08 -9.50 2.06
C LEU A 182 12.69 -8.03 1.89
N GLN A 183 11.58 -7.62 2.50
CA GLN A 183 11.11 -6.24 2.46
C GLN A 183 12.10 -5.30 3.18
N ASP A 184 12.59 -5.70 4.35
CA ASP A 184 13.59 -4.95 5.11
C ASP A 184 14.91 -4.81 4.33
N MET A 185 15.39 -5.90 3.72
CA MET A 185 16.56 -5.86 2.82
C MET A 185 16.33 -4.95 1.61
N LYS A 186 15.13 -4.96 1.02
CA LYS A 186 14.77 -4.10 -0.11
C LYS A 186 14.78 -2.63 0.29
N ASP A 187 14.25 -2.31 1.46
CA ASP A 187 14.21 -0.95 1.98
C ASP A 187 15.62 -0.46 2.33
N GLY A 188 16.47 -1.33 2.91
CA GLY A 188 17.89 -1.07 3.13
C GLY A 188 18.65 -0.80 1.83
N LEU A 189 18.46 -1.62 0.78
CA LEU A 189 19.07 -1.39 -0.53
C LEU A 189 18.59 -0.08 -1.18
N MET A 190 17.32 0.27 -1.02
CA MET A 190 16.78 1.53 -1.53
C MET A 190 17.42 2.74 -0.83
N GLN A 191 17.60 2.67 0.50
CA GLN A 191 18.28 3.71 1.27
C GLN A 191 19.75 3.84 0.86
N GLU A 192 20.48 2.72 0.72
CA GLU A 192 21.86 2.76 0.23
C GLU A 192 21.98 3.37 -1.17
N LYS A 193 21.07 2.98 -2.08
CA LYS A 193 21.05 3.53 -3.43
C LYS A 193 20.82 5.03 -3.39
N LYS A 194 19.85 5.49 -2.60
CA LYS A 194 19.59 6.93 -2.40
C LYS A 194 20.82 7.67 -1.86
N GLN A 195 21.51 7.12 -0.86
CA GLN A 195 22.74 7.71 -0.31
C GLN A 195 23.87 7.78 -1.35
N LYS A 196 24.01 6.74 -2.19
CA LYS A 196 24.98 6.72 -3.29
C LYS A 196 24.63 7.77 -4.34
N ASP A 197 23.36 7.87 -4.73
CA ASP A 197 22.88 8.87 -5.69
C ASP A 197 23.08 10.30 -5.15
N ASP A 198 22.76 10.55 -3.88
CA ASP A 198 23.00 11.84 -3.21
C ASP A 198 24.50 12.20 -3.20
N ARG A 199 25.37 11.22 -2.92
CA ARG A 199 26.83 11.40 -2.96
C ARG A 199 27.33 11.68 -4.38
N ILE A 200 26.81 10.98 -5.38
CA ILE A 200 27.14 11.23 -6.79
C ILE A 200 26.73 12.65 -7.17
N GLN A 201 25.51 13.07 -6.83
CA GLN A 201 25.04 14.44 -7.09
C GLN A 201 25.91 15.50 -6.41
N GLN A 202 26.36 15.27 -5.17
CA GLN A 202 27.30 16.17 -4.49
C GLN A 202 28.65 16.25 -5.20
N LEU A 203 29.19 15.11 -5.65
CA LEU A 203 30.44 15.06 -6.41
C LEU A 203 30.30 15.76 -7.77
N GLU A 204 29.20 15.53 -8.50
CA GLU A 204 28.92 16.20 -9.76
C GLU A 204 28.85 17.72 -9.60
N LYS A 205 28.18 18.21 -8.54
CA LYS A 205 28.18 19.64 -8.20
C LYS A 205 29.60 20.15 -7.92
N ASN A 206 30.41 19.42 -7.15
CA ASN A 206 31.79 19.82 -6.87
C ASN A 206 32.65 19.87 -8.14
N VAL A 207 32.50 18.88 -9.03
CA VAL A 207 33.18 18.84 -10.32
C VAL A 207 32.78 20.03 -11.19
N LYS A 208 31.48 20.34 -11.30
CA LYS A 208 31.00 21.52 -12.04
C LYS A 208 31.56 22.82 -11.48
N LEU A 209 31.54 23.01 -10.16
CA LEU A 209 32.14 24.19 -9.53
C LEU A 209 33.64 24.30 -9.81
N ARG A 210 34.38 23.19 -9.77
CA ARG A 210 35.81 23.17 -10.13
C ARG A 210 36.03 23.49 -11.61
N GLN A 211 35.19 22.97 -12.50
CA GLN A 211 35.23 23.27 -13.93
C GLN A 211 34.95 24.75 -14.20
N GLU A 212 33.91 25.33 -13.60
CA GLU A 212 33.60 26.76 -13.70
C GLU A 212 34.72 27.63 -13.15
N ALA A 213 35.29 27.26 -12.00
CA ALA A 213 36.44 27.97 -11.42
C ALA A 213 37.69 27.88 -12.32
N ALA A 214 37.90 26.75 -13.01
CA ALA A 214 38.97 26.60 -14.00
C ALA A 214 38.72 27.47 -15.23
N LEU A 215 37.51 27.47 -15.78
CA LEU A 215 37.13 28.33 -16.92
C LEU A 215 37.29 29.82 -16.59
N ARG A 216 36.87 30.27 -15.41
CA ARG A 216 37.09 31.67 -14.97
C ARG A 216 38.58 32.02 -14.82
N ARG A 217 39.44 31.05 -14.46
CA ARG A 217 40.90 31.27 -14.45
C ARG A 217 41.44 31.39 -15.87
N GLU A 218 41.03 30.49 -16.76
CA GLU A 218 41.41 30.51 -18.18
C GLU A 218 40.97 31.82 -18.85
N GLU A 219 39.73 32.27 -18.61
CA GLU A 219 39.22 33.53 -19.15
C GLU A 219 40.00 34.74 -18.62
N ARG A 220 40.36 34.75 -17.32
CA ARG A 220 41.22 35.80 -16.76
C ARG A 220 42.62 35.78 -17.40
N GLN A 221 43.21 34.61 -17.59
CA GLN A 221 44.50 34.48 -18.26
C GLN A 221 44.42 34.95 -19.71
N LYS A 222 43.34 34.62 -20.43
CA LYS A 222 43.10 35.09 -21.78
C LYS A 222 42.98 36.60 -21.84
N ARG A 223 42.14 37.21 -20.97
CA ARG A 223 42.02 38.68 -20.89
C ARG A 223 43.35 39.35 -20.51
N GLN A 224 44.13 38.77 -19.60
CA GLN A 224 45.46 39.29 -19.25
C GLN A 224 46.44 39.17 -20.43
N ALA A 225 46.38 38.07 -21.18
CA ALA A 225 47.18 37.90 -22.40
C ALA A 225 46.76 38.91 -23.48
N ASP A 226 45.45 39.12 -23.68
CA ASP A 226 44.92 40.10 -24.63
C ASP A 226 45.35 41.53 -24.24
N ILE A 227 45.32 41.88 -22.94
CA ILE A 227 45.80 43.18 -22.43
C ILE A 227 47.32 43.31 -22.63
N ALA A 228 48.09 42.26 -22.33
CA ALA A 228 49.53 42.26 -22.52
C ALA A 228 49.92 42.37 -24.00
N GLU A 229 49.18 41.71 -24.90
CA GLU A 229 49.36 41.81 -26.34
C GLU A 229 48.98 43.21 -26.85
N ALA A 230 47.86 43.77 -26.39
CA ALA A 230 47.45 45.13 -26.73
C ALA A 230 48.47 46.16 -26.25
N ALA A 231 48.96 46.06 -25.01
CA ALA A 231 49.99 46.93 -24.46
C ALA A 231 51.33 46.77 -25.19
N ALA A 232 51.74 45.55 -25.53
CA ALA A 232 52.96 45.30 -26.29
C ALA A 232 52.88 45.84 -27.73
N ASN A 233 51.68 45.82 -28.34
CA ASN A 233 51.46 46.42 -29.65
C ASN A 233 51.41 47.96 -29.57
N ASP A 234 50.80 48.53 -28.54
CA ASP A 234 50.74 49.99 -28.33
C ASP A 234 52.13 50.58 -28.01
N ASP A 235 52.96 49.89 -27.21
CA ASP A 235 54.35 50.29 -26.96
C ASP A 235 55.22 50.23 -28.23
N LYS A 236 55.01 49.21 -29.08
CA LYS A 236 55.70 49.11 -30.38
C LYS A 236 55.29 50.24 -31.32
N ASP A 237 54.01 50.54 -31.41
CA ASP A 237 53.50 51.61 -32.28
C ASP A 237 53.95 52.98 -31.77
N SER A 238 53.90 53.22 -30.46
CA SER A 238 54.43 54.43 -29.82
C SER A 238 55.94 54.59 -30.05
N HIS A 239 56.73 53.52 -29.95
CA HIS A 239 58.15 53.56 -30.26
C HIS A 239 58.41 53.84 -31.75
N GLU A 240 57.65 53.23 -32.66
CA GLU A 240 57.76 53.49 -34.09
C GLU A 240 57.40 54.93 -34.45
N VAL A 241 56.33 55.48 -33.85
CA VAL A 241 55.92 56.88 -33.98
C VAL A 241 57.04 57.81 -33.50
N LYS A 242 57.61 57.59 -32.30
CA LYS A 242 58.74 58.38 -31.78
C LYS A 242 59.97 58.31 -32.70
N LEU A 243 60.25 57.13 -33.27
CA LEU A 243 61.37 56.97 -34.20
C LEU A 243 61.13 57.76 -35.51
N ARG A 244 59.90 57.74 -36.02
CA ARG A 244 59.48 58.54 -37.18
C ARG A 244 59.57 60.04 -36.90
N GLU A 245 59.07 60.50 -35.76
CA GLU A 245 59.17 61.89 -35.32
C GLU A 245 60.62 62.35 -35.17
N SER A 246 61.44 61.55 -34.50
CA SER A 246 62.88 61.81 -34.34
C SER A 246 63.59 61.91 -35.70
N LEU A 247 63.31 60.99 -36.62
CA LEU A 247 63.90 61.00 -37.96
C LEU A 247 63.47 62.24 -38.76
N LEU A 248 62.20 62.66 -38.65
CA LEU A 248 61.72 63.89 -39.27
C LEU A 248 62.39 65.14 -38.68
N MET A 249 62.57 65.19 -37.36
CA MET A 249 63.27 66.28 -36.67
C MET A 249 64.74 66.35 -37.07
N HIS A 250 65.44 65.21 -37.16
CA HIS A 250 66.82 65.17 -37.63
C HIS A 250 66.94 65.62 -39.10
N ARG A 251 66.02 65.20 -39.97
CA ARG A 251 65.98 65.64 -41.37
C ARG A 251 65.73 67.14 -41.47
N PHE A 252 64.83 67.67 -40.65
CA PHE A 252 64.56 69.11 -40.56
C PHE A 252 65.78 69.88 -40.07
N TRP A 253 66.44 69.40 -39.01
CA TRP A 253 67.65 70.03 -38.47
C TRP A 253 68.81 70.03 -39.46
N TYR A 254 69.05 68.90 -40.15
CA TYR A 254 70.03 68.82 -41.22
C TYR A 254 69.77 69.86 -42.31
N THR A 255 68.49 70.01 -42.72
CA THR A 255 68.10 71.01 -43.72
C THR A 255 68.36 72.44 -43.24
N ILE A 256 68.06 72.75 -41.97
CA ILE A 256 68.37 74.07 -41.37
C ILE A 256 69.87 74.29 -41.29
N LEU A 257 70.63 73.32 -40.80
CA LEU A 257 72.06 73.44 -40.61
C LEU A 257 72.78 73.62 -41.93
N GLN A 258 72.34 72.89 -42.96
CA GLN A 258 72.89 73.04 -44.30
C GLN A 258 72.57 74.42 -44.88
N ARG A 259 71.34 74.92 -44.73
CA ARG A 259 71.02 76.31 -45.11
C ARG A 259 71.85 77.34 -44.35
N LYS A 260 72.08 77.12 -43.05
CA LYS A 260 72.92 78.01 -42.23
C LYS A 260 74.38 77.95 -42.66
N LEU A 261 74.91 76.76 -42.95
CA LEU A 261 76.27 76.55 -43.46
C LEU A 261 76.43 77.23 -44.81
N ASP A 262 75.48 77.04 -45.72
CA ASP A 262 75.48 77.68 -47.04
C ASP A 262 75.43 79.21 -46.91
N ALA A 263 74.59 79.73 -46.00
CA ALA A 263 74.50 81.17 -45.75
C ALA A 263 75.81 81.75 -45.17
N GLU A 264 76.43 81.06 -44.20
CA GLU A 264 77.74 81.48 -43.65
C GLU A 264 78.85 81.35 -44.69
N MET A 265 78.84 80.31 -45.53
CA MET A 265 79.79 80.15 -46.63
C MET A 265 79.66 81.31 -47.63
N GLN A 266 78.44 81.72 -47.98
CA GLN A 266 78.22 82.89 -48.86
C GLN A 266 78.72 84.20 -48.22
N LYS A 267 78.50 84.38 -46.90
CA LYS A 267 79.05 85.55 -46.19
C LYS A 267 80.58 85.52 -46.15
N ALA A 268 81.19 84.37 -45.87
CA ALA A 268 82.64 84.21 -45.84
C ALA A 268 83.27 84.50 -47.21
N ILE A 269 82.65 84.02 -48.30
CA ILE A 269 83.05 84.36 -49.67
C ILE A 269 82.98 85.88 -49.90
N GLY A 270 81.89 86.54 -49.44
CA GLY A 270 81.75 87.98 -49.55
C GLY A 270 82.81 88.76 -48.77
N VAL A 271 83.11 88.33 -47.54
CA VAL A 271 84.16 88.91 -46.69
C VAL A 271 85.54 88.69 -47.30
N GLU A 272 85.83 87.49 -47.81
CA GLU A 272 87.11 87.16 -48.44
C GLU A 272 87.31 87.96 -49.74
N GLN A 273 86.27 88.14 -50.55
CA GLN A 273 86.30 89.03 -51.71
C GLN A 273 86.51 90.50 -51.31
N ALA A 274 85.89 90.96 -50.22
CA ALA A 274 86.09 92.31 -49.70
C ALA A 274 87.53 92.50 -49.18
N PHE A 275 88.07 91.51 -48.45
CA PHE A 275 89.47 91.51 -48.01
C PHE A 275 90.44 91.49 -49.20
N GLN A 276 90.17 90.72 -50.26
CA GLN A 276 90.97 90.75 -51.48
C GLN A 276 90.92 92.13 -52.16
N LYS A 277 89.74 92.77 -52.22
CA LYS A 277 89.61 94.14 -52.76
C LYS A 277 90.33 95.19 -51.91
N ILE A 278 90.23 95.12 -50.58
CA ILE A 278 90.93 96.01 -49.67
C ILE A 278 92.44 95.80 -49.81
N ARG A 279 92.91 94.55 -49.82
CA ARG A 279 94.31 94.19 -50.04
C ARG A 279 94.85 94.72 -51.37
N ALA A 280 94.06 94.62 -52.44
CA ALA A 280 94.41 95.18 -53.74
C ALA A 280 94.45 96.72 -53.76
N ALA A 281 93.60 97.39 -52.97
CA ALA A 281 93.49 98.85 -52.95
C ALA A 281 94.46 99.55 -51.98
N THR A 282 94.81 98.93 -50.85
CA THR A 282 95.66 99.54 -49.82
C THR A 282 97.13 99.20 -49.96
N GLY A 283 97.50 98.19 -50.76
CA GLY A 283 98.90 97.78 -50.99
C GLY A 283 99.60 97.20 -49.75
N LEU A 284 98.86 97.01 -48.65
CA LEU A 284 99.35 96.43 -47.39
C LEU A 284 99.16 94.91 -47.44
N MET A 285 100.24 94.16 -47.27
CA MET A 285 100.22 92.70 -47.37
C MET A 285 99.73 92.01 -46.10
N ASP A 286 99.82 92.69 -44.95
CA ASP A 286 99.47 92.17 -43.64
C ASP A 286 98.10 92.69 -43.17
N VAL A 287 97.24 91.77 -42.73
CA VAL A 287 95.88 92.06 -42.24
C VAL A 287 95.94 92.79 -40.91
N GLN A 288 96.96 92.50 -40.09
CA GLN A 288 97.13 93.10 -38.76
C GLN A 288 97.28 94.64 -38.81
N ASP A 289 98.06 95.15 -39.78
CA ASP A 289 98.31 96.60 -39.94
C ASP A 289 97.08 97.39 -40.43
N ILE A 290 96.22 96.75 -41.25
CA ILE A 290 94.96 97.34 -41.73
C ILE A 290 93.99 97.48 -40.54
N VAL A 291 93.94 96.45 -39.69
CA VAL A 291 93.05 96.40 -38.53
C VAL A 291 93.47 97.42 -37.47
N GLU A 292 94.77 97.61 -37.19
CA GLU A 292 95.25 98.54 -36.16
C GLU A 292 94.95 100.03 -36.50
N ARG A 293 95.10 100.42 -37.78
CA ARG A 293 94.72 101.77 -38.26
C ARG A 293 93.21 101.98 -38.35
N PHE A 294 92.42 100.92 -38.49
CA PHE A 294 90.96 101.01 -38.43
C PHE A 294 90.45 101.10 -36.98
N LEU A 295 91.04 100.34 -36.05
CA LEU A 295 90.66 100.28 -34.63
C LEU A 295 90.81 101.63 -33.93
N THR A 296 91.87 102.37 -34.23
CA THR A 296 92.08 103.73 -33.68
C THR A 296 91.04 104.73 -34.17
N ARG A 297 90.48 104.52 -35.36
CA ARG A 297 89.36 105.32 -35.90
C ARG A 297 88.01 104.89 -35.34
N GLU A 298 87.77 103.58 -35.19
CA GLU A 298 86.55 103.07 -34.56
C GLU A 298 86.41 103.45 -33.09
N GLN A 299 87.50 103.42 -32.30
CA GLN A 299 87.43 103.79 -30.88
C GLN A 299 86.86 105.20 -30.65
N THR A 300 87.19 106.15 -31.52
CA THR A 300 86.60 107.51 -31.45
C THR A 300 85.10 107.54 -31.81
N TYR A 301 84.62 106.60 -32.63
CA TYR A 301 83.21 106.45 -32.97
C TYR A 301 82.42 105.76 -31.84
N THR A 302 83.00 104.74 -31.18
CA THR A 302 82.36 104.04 -30.06
C THR A 302 82.10 104.96 -28.88
N GLN A 303 83.00 105.91 -28.61
CA GLN A 303 82.79 106.93 -27.57
C GLN A 303 81.57 107.82 -27.88
N LEU A 304 81.29 108.12 -29.15
CA LEU A 304 80.11 108.88 -29.56
C LEU A 304 78.82 108.05 -29.43
N LEU A 305 78.88 106.73 -29.72
CA LEU A 305 77.75 105.81 -29.61
C LEU A 305 77.30 105.61 -28.16
N ASN A 306 78.24 105.55 -27.22
CA ASN A 306 77.92 105.42 -25.80
C ASN A 306 77.14 106.63 -25.27
N ALA A 307 77.44 107.84 -25.76
CA ALA A 307 76.65 109.03 -25.45
C ALA A 307 75.21 108.97 -26.00
N VAL A 308 74.99 108.27 -27.13
CA VAL A 308 73.66 108.02 -27.69
C VAL A 308 72.88 106.98 -26.85
N SER A 309 73.55 105.92 -26.39
CA SER A 309 72.96 104.90 -25.50
C SER A 309 72.45 105.48 -24.18
N GLU A 310 73.20 106.39 -23.55
CA GLU A 310 72.74 107.09 -22.34
C GLU A 310 71.47 107.93 -22.58
N ALA A 311 71.32 108.49 -23.78
CA ALA A 311 70.10 109.19 -24.16
C ALA A 311 68.90 108.25 -24.36
N GLU A 312 69.11 107.02 -24.87
CA GLU A 312 68.06 106.00 -25.04
C GLU A 312 67.57 105.42 -23.71
N GLN A 313 68.45 105.23 -22.72
CA GLN A 313 68.06 104.78 -21.38
C GLN A 313 67.06 105.74 -20.71
N LYS A 314 67.19 107.04 -20.99
CA LYS A 314 66.26 108.07 -20.52
C LYS A 314 64.87 107.97 -21.18
N LEU A 315 64.77 107.30 -22.33
CA LEU A 315 63.54 107.05 -23.08
C LEU A 315 62.79 105.81 -22.56
N ASP A 316 63.51 104.77 -22.11
CA ASP A 316 62.91 103.55 -21.56
C ASP A 316 62.27 103.74 -20.17
N THR A 317 62.78 104.67 -19.37
CA THR A 317 62.12 105.04 -18.10
C THR A 317 60.72 105.63 -18.31
N LEU A 318 60.48 106.35 -19.41
CA LEU A 318 59.15 106.84 -19.78
C LEU A 318 58.22 105.70 -20.24
N ARG A 319 58.75 104.60 -20.78
CA ARG A 319 57.95 103.41 -21.16
C ARG A 319 57.43 102.62 -19.96
N GLN A 320 58.18 102.57 -18.87
CA GLN A 320 57.73 101.86 -17.65
C GLN A 320 56.48 102.49 -17.02
N GLN A 321 56.31 103.81 -17.13
CA GLN A 321 55.11 104.50 -16.66
C GLN A 321 53.85 104.09 -17.45
N ASN A 322 54.01 103.65 -18.70
CA ASN A 322 52.93 103.17 -19.57
C ASN A 322 52.47 101.73 -19.20
N SER A 323 53.33 100.93 -18.55
CA SER A 323 52.96 99.57 -18.12
C SER A 323 52.02 99.56 -16.90
N ALA A 324 52.08 100.59 -16.05
CA ALA A 324 51.19 100.75 -14.90
C ALA A 324 49.70 100.86 -15.29
N ALA A 325 49.42 101.39 -16.49
CA ALA A 325 48.06 101.47 -17.05
C ALA A 325 47.48 100.08 -17.43
N ARG A 326 48.30 99.05 -17.65
CA ARG A 326 47.83 97.68 -17.93
C ARG A 326 47.33 96.95 -16.68
N ASN A 327 47.78 97.34 -15.48
CA ASN A 327 47.37 96.69 -14.23
C ASN A 327 45.93 97.02 -13.81
N GLN A 328 45.32 98.09 -14.36
CA GLN A 328 43.89 98.38 -14.17
C GLN A 328 42.97 97.42 -14.94
N LEU A 329 43.49 96.71 -15.94
CA LEU A 329 42.74 95.74 -16.76
C LEU A 329 42.57 94.38 -16.04
N GLN A 330 43.41 94.09 -15.04
CA GLN A 330 43.40 92.84 -14.27
C GLN A 330 42.33 92.80 -13.16
N GLY A 331 41.68 93.93 -12.84
CA GLY A 331 40.61 94.00 -11.83
C GLY A 331 39.24 93.44 -12.28
N LEU A 332 39.06 93.17 -13.57
CA LEU A 332 37.78 92.73 -14.15
C LEU A 332 37.61 91.19 -14.20
N GLN A 333 38.53 90.40 -13.64
CA GLN A 333 38.49 88.92 -13.66
C GLN A 333 37.95 88.24 -12.39
N LEU A 334 37.46 88.98 -11.38
CA LEU A 334 37.04 88.43 -10.08
C LEU A 334 35.51 88.32 -9.86
N GLN A 335 34.69 88.29 -10.90
CA GLN A 335 33.23 88.38 -10.79
C GLN A 335 32.42 87.13 -11.23
N ASP A 336 33.00 85.92 -11.15
CA ASP A 336 32.29 84.67 -11.45
C ASP A 336 32.66 83.53 -10.47
N GLY A 337 31.95 83.42 -9.34
CA GLY A 337 32.27 82.43 -8.31
C GLY A 337 31.24 82.27 -7.19
N GLY A 338 29.94 82.32 -7.50
CA GLY A 338 28.86 82.38 -6.49
C GLY A 338 27.80 81.27 -6.49
N ASN A 339 27.92 80.20 -7.31
CA ASN A 339 26.78 79.28 -7.55
C ASN A 339 26.94 77.82 -7.10
N SER A 340 28.04 77.43 -6.46
CA SER A 340 28.29 76.00 -6.16
C SER A 340 27.59 75.44 -4.91
N ARG A 341 26.77 76.21 -4.17
CA ARG A 341 26.18 75.74 -2.89
C ARG A 341 24.72 75.27 -2.95
N LYS A 342 23.97 75.58 -4.02
CA LYS A 342 22.59 75.10 -4.23
C LYS A 342 22.53 73.76 -4.98
N VAL A 343 23.51 73.49 -5.84
CA VAL A 343 23.55 72.28 -6.67
C VAL A 343 23.64 71.01 -5.82
N TYR A 344 24.39 71.01 -4.71
CA TYR A 344 24.52 69.83 -3.86
C TYR A 344 23.26 69.51 -3.04
N ALA A 345 22.48 70.52 -2.61
CA ALA A 345 21.24 70.29 -1.87
C ALA A 345 20.11 69.72 -2.76
N ASP A 346 20.07 70.11 -4.04
CA ASP A 346 19.13 69.55 -5.00
C ASP A 346 19.51 68.12 -5.42
N ILE A 347 20.80 67.76 -5.37
CA ILE A 347 21.29 66.40 -5.64
C ILE A 347 20.86 65.45 -4.52
N ASP A 348 21.07 65.82 -3.25
CA ASP A 348 20.68 64.97 -2.11
C ASP A 348 19.15 64.73 -2.08
N ALA A 349 18.34 65.75 -2.38
CA ALA A 349 16.89 65.61 -2.45
C ALA A 349 16.42 64.69 -3.60
N MET A 350 17.16 64.67 -4.72
CA MET A 350 16.88 63.77 -5.84
C MET A 350 17.33 62.34 -5.54
N GLU A 351 18.42 62.16 -4.78
CA GLU A 351 18.88 60.83 -4.32
C GLU A 351 17.87 60.19 -3.35
N ASP A 352 17.29 60.96 -2.43
CA ASP A 352 16.23 60.47 -1.54
C ASP A 352 14.96 60.07 -2.30
N GLN A 353 14.55 60.84 -3.32
CA GLN A 353 13.43 60.48 -4.20
C GLN A 353 13.72 59.22 -5.05
N LEU A 354 14.97 59.06 -5.49
CA LEU A 354 15.43 57.88 -6.24
C LEU A 354 15.41 56.63 -5.33
N ALA A 355 15.88 56.75 -4.08
CA ALA A 355 15.85 55.68 -3.09
C ALA A 355 14.42 55.26 -2.73
N GLY A 356 13.51 56.23 -2.57
CA GLY A 356 12.07 55.98 -2.38
C GLY A 356 11.46 55.21 -3.55
N SER A 357 11.72 55.67 -4.78
CA SER A 357 11.22 55.03 -6.01
C SER A 357 11.75 53.61 -6.20
N HIS A 358 13.02 53.35 -5.85
CA HIS A 358 13.60 52.00 -5.87
C HIS A 358 12.96 51.06 -4.86
N LYS A 359 12.61 51.56 -3.67
CA LYS A 359 11.92 50.78 -2.64
C LYS A 359 10.50 50.41 -3.08
N GLU A 360 9.77 51.34 -3.69
CA GLU A 360 8.45 51.08 -4.27
C GLU A 360 8.51 50.12 -5.45
N TYR A 361 9.51 50.24 -6.33
CA TYR A 361 9.76 49.29 -7.42
C TYR A 361 10.01 47.87 -6.90
N SER A 362 10.82 47.71 -5.85
CA SER A 362 11.09 46.41 -5.23
C SER A 362 9.82 45.78 -4.64
N LEU A 363 9.01 46.57 -3.93
CA LEU A 363 7.70 46.15 -3.40
C LEU A 363 6.72 45.74 -4.51
N ASN A 364 6.65 46.51 -5.59
CA ASN A 364 5.79 46.21 -6.73
C ASN A 364 6.27 44.99 -7.51
N LYS A 365 7.59 44.77 -7.62
CA LYS A 365 8.17 43.56 -8.19
C LYS A 365 7.83 42.31 -7.37
N GLU A 366 7.84 42.41 -6.04
CA GLU A 366 7.44 41.30 -5.16
C GLU A 366 5.93 41.02 -5.29
N LYS A 367 5.08 42.06 -5.33
CA LYS A 367 3.63 41.94 -5.56
C LYS A 367 3.33 41.30 -6.93
N LEU A 368 4.04 41.71 -7.98
CA LEU A 368 3.93 41.11 -9.32
C LEU A 368 4.34 39.62 -9.27
N GLY A 369 5.43 39.29 -8.59
CA GLY A 369 5.86 37.89 -8.41
C GLY A 369 4.86 37.04 -7.63
N LYS A 370 4.08 37.63 -6.72
CA LYS A 370 2.96 36.96 -6.05
C LYS A 370 1.76 36.81 -6.98
N ALA A 371 1.41 37.84 -7.75
CA ALA A 371 0.32 37.82 -8.71
C ALA A 371 0.55 36.80 -9.84
N VAL A 372 1.77 36.72 -10.38
CA VAL A 372 2.16 35.71 -11.39
C VAL A 372 2.04 34.29 -10.83
N ARG A 373 2.46 34.07 -9.57
CA ARG A 373 2.28 32.76 -8.92
C ARG A 373 0.81 32.38 -8.74
N VAL A 374 -0.04 33.34 -8.39
CA VAL A 374 -1.49 33.11 -8.29
C VAL A 374 -2.08 32.84 -9.68
N TYR A 375 -1.66 33.58 -10.71
CA TYR A 375 -2.06 33.34 -12.10
C TYR A 375 -1.69 31.93 -12.57
N ASP A 376 -0.46 31.47 -12.31
CA ASP A 376 -0.02 30.11 -12.63
C ASP A 376 -0.83 29.05 -11.85
N GLN A 377 -1.18 29.32 -10.59
CA GLN A 377 -2.03 28.42 -9.80
C GLN A 377 -3.45 28.33 -10.38
N VAL A 378 -4.04 29.46 -10.77
CA VAL A 378 -5.37 29.50 -11.40
C VAL A 378 -5.36 28.82 -12.77
N LEU A 379 -4.32 29.02 -13.58
CA LEU A 379 -4.14 28.29 -14.84
C LEU A 379 -4.03 26.78 -14.61
N ASN A 380 -3.21 26.35 -13.65
CA ASN A 380 -3.08 24.93 -13.31
C ASN A 380 -4.39 24.33 -12.75
N TRP A 381 -5.18 25.11 -12.01
CA TRP A 381 -6.52 24.69 -11.58
C TRP A 381 -7.49 24.62 -12.76
N GLY A 382 -7.44 25.58 -13.68
CA GLY A 382 -8.19 25.57 -14.93
C GLY A 382 -7.88 24.34 -15.77
N GLU A 383 -6.60 24.01 -15.98
CA GLU A 383 -6.18 22.79 -16.67
C GLU A 383 -6.68 21.52 -15.97
N LYS A 384 -6.62 21.46 -14.63
CA LYS A 384 -7.14 20.32 -13.86
C LYS A 384 -8.66 20.19 -13.96
N ILE A 385 -9.38 21.30 -14.03
CA ILE A 385 -10.84 21.32 -14.20
C ILE A 385 -11.20 20.92 -15.64
N MET A 386 -10.47 21.42 -16.64
CA MET A 386 -10.65 21.04 -18.05
C MET A 386 -10.38 19.54 -18.27
N HIS A 387 -9.35 18.99 -17.64
CA HIS A 387 -9.04 17.56 -17.67
C HIS A 387 -10.08 16.71 -16.90
N THR A 388 -10.69 17.22 -15.83
CA THR A 388 -11.76 16.48 -15.12
C THR A 388 -13.12 16.57 -15.81
N LEU A 389 -13.31 17.53 -16.71
CA LEU A 389 -14.54 17.70 -17.51
C LEU A 389 -14.46 17.06 -18.91
N ASP A 390 -13.36 16.37 -19.25
CA ASP A 390 -13.14 15.70 -20.55
C ASP A 390 -13.36 16.62 -21.78
N ILE A 391 -13.12 17.93 -21.60
CA ILE A 391 -13.18 18.90 -22.70
C ILE A 391 -11.82 18.84 -23.41
N PRO A 392 -11.75 18.47 -24.70
CA PRO A 392 -10.48 18.36 -25.42
C PRO A 392 -9.77 19.72 -25.43
N ASN A 393 -8.58 19.76 -24.84
CA ASN A 393 -7.70 20.93 -24.80
C ASN A 393 -7.43 21.45 -26.22
N SER A 394 -8.14 22.49 -26.65
CA SER A 394 -7.87 23.21 -27.91
C SER A 394 -6.92 24.40 -27.72
N LEU A 395 -6.29 24.54 -26.56
CA LEU A 395 -5.42 25.68 -26.23
C LEU A 395 -4.03 25.18 -25.84
N GLU A 396 -3.14 25.10 -26.84
CA GLU A 396 -1.69 25.06 -26.61
C GLU A 396 -1.25 26.41 -26.01
N ILE A 397 -1.23 26.50 -24.68
CA ILE A 397 -0.60 27.61 -23.98
C ILE A 397 0.73 27.10 -23.45
N ALA A 398 1.80 27.32 -24.23
CA ALA A 398 3.15 27.05 -23.77
C ALA A 398 3.49 27.92 -22.54
N PRO A 399 4.07 27.33 -21.48
CA PRO A 399 4.55 28.10 -20.33
C PRO A 399 5.73 28.97 -20.78
N GLY A 400 5.51 30.28 -20.85
CA GLY A 400 6.56 31.26 -21.11
C GLY A 400 6.47 32.06 -22.42
N SER A 401 5.39 31.96 -23.19
CA SER A 401 5.24 32.77 -24.42
C SER A 401 4.15 33.85 -24.24
N ARG A 402 4.60 35.12 -24.35
CA ARG A 402 3.81 36.37 -24.50
C ARG A 402 3.29 37.11 -23.25
N ILE A 403 4.06 37.15 -22.15
CA ILE A 403 3.80 38.16 -21.08
C ILE A 403 4.81 39.33 -21.15
N SER A 404 5.93 39.18 -21.87
CA SER A 404 6.98 40.21 -21.95
C SER A 404 6.80 41.26 -23.07
N GLU A 405 5.73 41.19 -23.86
CA GLU A 405 5.58 42.04 -25.07
C GLU A 405 4.40 43.01 -25.05
N THR A 406 3.72 43.21 -23.92
CA THR A 406 2.73 44.29 -23.82
C THR A 406 3.35 45.48 -23.09
N LYS A 407 3.53 46.57 -23.82
CA LYS A 407 3.91 47.86 -23.25
C LYS A 407 2.67 48.46 -22.57
N ASP A 408 2.89 48.76 -21.30
CA ASP A 408 2.19 49.71 -20.45
C ASP A 408 0.79 49.32 -19.95
N THR A 409 0.73 49.27 -18.61
CA THR A 409 -0.42 49.17 -17.70
C THR A 409 -0.89 47.77 -17.30
N LEU A 410 -0.82 47.50 -15.99
CA LEU A 410 -1.39 46.34 -15.30
C LEU A 410 -2.86 46.08 -15.67
N HIS A 411 -3.58 47.13 -16.06
CA HIS A 411 -4.98 47.08 -16.48
C HIS A 411 -5.17 46.22 -17.74
N ASP A 412 -4.34 46.42 -18.77
CA ASP A 412 -4.40 45.68 -20.04
C ASP A 412 -4.03 44.21 -19.85
N MET A 413 -3.08 43.92 -18.94
CA MET A 413 -2.78 42.55 -18.55
C MET A 413 -3.95 41.90 -17.81
N LEU A 414 -4.65 42.63 -16.94
CA LEU A 414 -5.83 42.11 -16.24
C LEU A 414 -7.04 41.94 -17.17
N GLU A 415 -7.24 42.82 -18.16
CA GLU A 415 -8.26 42.65 -19.20
C GLU A 415 -7.98 41.43 -20.08
N LEU A 416 -6.72 41.20 -20.47
CA LEU A 416 -6.35 40.01 -21.24
C LEU A 416 -6.57 38.72 -20.44
N ILE A 417 -6.32 38.77 -19.12
CA ILE A 417 -6.60 37.65 -18.21
C ILE A 417 -8.11 37.45 -18.04
N TYR A 418 -8.89 38.54 -17.91
CA TYR A 418 -10.35 38.47 -17.81
C TYR A 418 -10.96 37.90 -19.08
N ALA A 419 -10.57 38.38 -20.26
CA ALA A 419 -11.06 37.88 -21.54
C ALA A 419 -10.75 36.38 -21.74
N LYS A 420 -9.55 35.93 -21.36
CA LYS A 420 -9.19 34.50 -21.42
C LYS A 420 -9.90 33.63 -20.39
N LEU A 421 -10.16 34.16 -19.19
CA LEU A 421 -10.98 33.46 -18.20
C LEU A 421 -12.45 33.39 -18.64
N GLU A 422 -12.95 34.42 -19.30
CA GLU A 422 -14.30 34.47 -19.86
C GLU A 422 -14.46 33.45 -21.01
N ASP A 423 -13.47 33.33 -21.90
CA ASP A 423 -13.38 32.28 -22.93
C ASP A 423 -13.29 30.86 -22.34
N LEU A 424 -12.67 30.68 -21.16
CA LEU A 424 -12.63 29.39 -20.46
C LEU A 424 -13.94 29.06 -19.73
N VAL A 425 -14.71 30.08 -19.34
CA VAL A 425 -15.99 29.94 -18.64
C VAL A 425 -17.15 29.74 -19.62
N GLN A 426 -17.07 30.27 -20.84
CA GLN A 426 -18.10 30.14 -21.87
C GLN A 426 -18.49 28.67 -22.18
N PRO A 427 -17.55 27.73 -22.39
CA PRO A 427 -17.87 26.31 -22.63
C PRO A 427 -18.52 25.64 -21.42
N ILE A 428 -18.19 26.07 -20.20
CA ILE A 428 -18.75 25.56 -18.94
C ILE A 428 -20.18 26.09 -18.75
N GLN A 429 -20.46 27.32 -19.18
CA GLN A 429 -21.81 27.89 -19.16
C GLN A 429 -22.72 27.29 -20.25
N GLU A 430 -22.18 27.00 -21.44
CA GLU A 430 -22.93 26.37 -22.54
C GLU A 430 -23.24 24.89 -22.28
N LYS A 431 -22.37 24.17 -21.54
CA LYS A 431 -22.56 22.76 -21.14
C LYS A 431 -22.94 22.56 -19.67
N LYS A 432 -23.73 23.50 -19.12
CA LYS A 432 -24.09 23.55 -17.68
C LYS A 432 -24.66 22.25 -17.10
N GLU A 433 -25.45 21.50 -17.88
CA GLU A 433 -26.05 20.20 -17.46
C GLU A 433 -25.02 19.07 -17.37
N GLU A 434 -24.06 19.01 -18.30
CA GLU A 434 -22.99 17.99 -18.32
C GLU A 434 -21.95 18.27 -17.22
N SER A 435 -21.59 19.54 -17.02
CA SER A 435 -20.68 19.95 -15.94
C SER A 435 -21.30 19.73 -14.55
N ARG A 436 -22.62 19.89 -14.40
CA ARG A 436 -23.32 19.59 -13.14
C ARG A 436 -23.34 18.09 -12.85
N LYS A 437 -23.57 17.24 -13.86
CA LYS A 437 -23.50 15.77 -13.73
C LYS A 437 -22.08 15.29 -13.41
N ALA A 438 -21.05 15.90 -14.00
CA ALA A 438 -19.65 15.60 -13.67
C ALA A 438 -19.29 15.99 -12.23
N MET A 439 -19.76 17.15 -11.75
CA MET A 439 -19.58 17.57 -10.36
C MET A 439 -20.35 16.68 -9.36
N GLU A 440 -21.58 16.28 -9.68
CA GLU A 440 -22.36 15.33 -8.85
C GLU A 440 -21.67 13.95 -8.82
N ALA A 441 -21.13 13.46 -9.95
CA ALA A 441 -20.37 12.22 -9.99
C ALA A 441 -19.06 12.28 -9.17
N TYR A 442 -18.38 13.44 -9.16
CA TYR A 442 -17.19 13.66 -8.37
C TYR A 442 -17.49 13.77 -6.87
N ALA A 443 -18.63 14.38 -6.50
CA ALA A 443 -19.10 14.48 -5.12
C ALA A 443 -19.50 13.11 -4.51
N HIS A 444 -19.87 12.14 -5.36
CA HIS A 444 -20.22 10.77 -4.94
C HIS A 444 -19.04 9.78 -4.96
N LYS A 445 -17.84 10.18 -5.40
CA LYS A 445 -16.63 9.34 -5.24
C LYS A 445 -16.27 9.23 -3.75
N LYS A 446 -16.13 8.00 -3.24
CA LYS A 446 -15.72 7.75 -1.86
C LYS A 446 -14.34 8.34 -1.62
N THR A 447 -14.10 8.91 -0.43
CA THR A 447 -12.82 9.48 -0.01
C THR A 447 -11.63 8.52 -0.19
N ALA A 448 -11.88 7.21 -0.13
CA ALA A 448 -10.87 6.17 -0.40
C ALA A 448 -10.39 6.14 -1.86
N ASP A 449 -11.28 6.38 -2.84
CA ASP A 449 -10.94 6.36 -4.26
C ASP A 449 -10.21 7.67 -4.67
N LEU A 450 -10.59 8.79 -4.05
CA LEU A 450 -9.90 10.08 -4.17
C LEU A 450 -8.47 10.02 -3.60
N VAL A 451 -8.27 9.34 -2.47
CA VAL A 451 -6.94 9.13 -1.88
C VAL A 451 -6.11 8.17 -2.74
N ALA A 452 -6.72 7.18 -3.38
CA ALA A 452 -6.03 6.28 -4.30
C ALA A 452 -5.57 7.00 -5.59
N GLU A 453 -6.41 7.85 -6.18
CA GLU A 453 -6.05 8.69 -7.33
C GLU A 453 -4.94 9.70 -6.97
N MET A 454 -5.02 10.35 -5.81
CA MET A 454 -3.99 11.27 -5.31
C MET A 454 -2.69 10.59 -4.86
N SER A 455 -2.73 9.30 -4.54
CA SER A 455 -1.57 8.48 -4.13
C SER A 455 -0.83 7.85 -5.31
N THR A 456 -1.28 8.07 -6.54
CA THR A 456 -0.52 7.66 -7.72
C THR A 456 0.80 8.45 -7.77
N GLN A 457 1.91 7.76 -8.05
CA GLN A 457 3.27 8.35 -8.04
C GLN A 457 3.40 9.58 -8.95
N GLU A 458 2.54 9.71 -9.94
CA GLU A 458 2.49 10.84 -10.87
C GLU A 458 1.92 12.13 -10.25
N ALA A 459 0.95 12.01 -9.34
CA ALA A 459 0.38 13.14 -8.60
C ALA A 459 1.35 13.66 -7.52
N LEU A 460 2.04 12.76 -6.81
CA LEU A 460 3.04 13.12 -5.79
C LEU A 460 4.29 13.77 -6.41
N ALA A 461 4.71 13.34 -7.61
CA ALA A 461 5.84 13.96 -8.32
C ALA A 461 5.55 15.40 -8.80
N LYS A 462 4.28 15.77 -9.00
CA LYS A 462 3.87 17.14 -9.38
C LYS A 462 3.64 18.07 -8.18
N ILE A 463 3.37 17.55 -6.99
CA ILE A 463 3.13 18.36 -5.77
C ILE A 463 4.45 18.74 -5.06
N VAL A 464 5.50 17.92 -5.17
CA VAL A 464 6.81 18.19 -4.56
C VAL A 464 7.74 18.91 -5.56
N ARG A 465 7.48 20.19 -5.83
CA ARG A 465 8.45 21.14 -6.40
C ARG A 465 8.63 22.33 -5.46
N VAL A 466 9.13 22.09 -4.26
CA VAL A 466 9.78 23.13 -3.45
C VAL A 466 11.23 22.68 -3.26
N LYS A 467 12.11 23.18 -4.13
CA LYS A 467 13.56 23.17 -3.88
C LYS A 467 13.82 24.25 -2.82
N PRO A 468 14.51 23.95 -1.70
CA PRO A 468 15.02 25.01 -0.84
C PRO A 468 16.15 25.71 -1.61
N GLU A 469 15.96 27.00 -1.92
CA GLU A 469 17.04 27.86 -2.37
C GLU A 469 18.03 28.06 -1.23
N VAL A 470 19.30 27.81 -1.55
CA VAL A 470 20.44 28.04 -0.67
C VAL A 470 20.60 29.55 -0.54
N PHE A 471 20.45 30.08 0.67
CA PHE A 471 20.83 31.44 1.02
C PHE A 471 22.34 31.60 0.78
N ASN A 472 22.71 32.31 -0.28
CA ASN A 472 24.02 32.90 -0.43
C ASN A 472 23.98 34.24 0.30
N VAL A 473 24.53 34.28 1.52
CA VAL A 473 24.84 35.53 2.21
C VAL A 473 26.23 35.94 1.70
N GLU A 474 26.25 36.87 0.75
CA GLU A 474 27.44 37.61 0.39
C GLU A 474 27.74 38.59 1.53
N ALA A 475 28.87 38.36 2.20
CA ALA A 475 29.43 39.25 3.19
C ALA A 475 30.12 40.40 2.44
N GLU A 476 29.50 41.57 2.46
CA GLU A 476 30.15 42.82 2.09
C GLU A 476 31.05 43.30 3.23
N GLU A 477 32.27 43.66 2.84
CA GLU A 477 33.30 44.30 3.64
C GLU A 477 32.85 45.70 4.04
N GLU A 478 32.72 45.95 5.34
CA GLU A 478 32.91 47.28 5.91
C GLU A 478 34.02 47.19 6.97
N GLY A 479 35.17 47.78 6.66
CA GLY A 479 36.14 48.16 7.66
C GLY A 479 35.77 49.54 8.22
N LEU A 480 36.00 49.74 9.53
CA LEU A 480 36.46 51.01 10.09
C LEU A 480 36.78 50.86 11.61
N PHE A 481 37.89 51.50 12.00
CA PHE A 481 38.31 52.01 13.32
C PHE A 481 38.99 51.12 14.38
N GLU A 482 40.32 51.31 14.43
CA GLU A 482 41.16 51.78 15.56
C GLU A 482 40.90 51.27 16.99
N ALA A 483 41.94 50.67 17.58
CA ALA A 483 42.58 51.22 18.79
C ALA A 483 43.96 50.58 18.98
N ASP A 484 44.98 51.44 19.07
CA ASP A 484 46.27 51.16 19.71
C ASP A 484 46.07 50.73 21.17
N GLU A 485 46.86 49.78 21.66
CA GLU A 485 47.56 49.88 22.96
C GLU A 485 48.44 48.64 23.24
N GLU A 486 49.74 48.92 23.32
CA GLU A 486 50.66 48.49 24.37
C GLU A 486 51.02 47.01 24.65
N LEU A 487 52.33 46.80 24.48
CA LEU A 487 53.29 46.25 25.44
C LEU A 487 53.41 44.73 25.66
N GLU A 488 54.63 44.28 25.34
CA GLU A 488 55.51 43.38 26.09
C GLU A 488 54.97 42.02 26.57
N VAL A 489 55.72 40.96 26.28
CA VAL A 489 56.54 40.25 27.28
C VAL A 489 57.05 38.94 26.65
N GLU A 490 58.37 38.90 26.48
CA GLU A 490 59.28 37.80 26.78
C GLU A 490 58.97 36.31 26.44
N LYS A 491 60.05 35.72 25.89
CA LYS A 491 60.73 34.47 26.31
C LYS A 491 60.43 33.16 25.54
N LYS A 492 61.54 32.73 24.91
CA LYS A 492 62.21 31.42 25.06
C LYS A 492 61.83 30.30 24.08
N GLU A 493 62.73 30.15 23.10
CA GLU A 493 63.37 28.86 22.74
C GLU A 493 63.75 28.04 24.00
N PRO A 494 63.76 26.69 23.93
CA PRO A 494 64.96 26.00 23.40
C PRO A 494 64.73 24.66 22.66
N GLU A 495 65.75 24.33 21.86
CA GLU A 495 66.45 23.02 21.70
C GLU A 495 65.63 21.77 21.29
N GLU A 496 65.88 21.18 20.11
CA GLU A 496 66.95 20.20 19.81
C GLU A 496 67.01 19.02 20.79
N GLU A 497 66.61 17.81 20.35
CA GLU A 497 67.50 16.65 20.13
C GLU A 497 66.75 15.30 19.98
N THR A 498 67.48 14.35 19.39
CA THR A 498 67.28 12.87 19.29
C THR A 498 66.49 12.36 18.08
N VAL A 499 67.08 11.78 17.01
CA VAL A 499 68.08 10.70 16.81
C VAL A 499 67.55 9.27 17.06
N ARG A 500 67.14 8.57 15.99
CA ARG A 500 67.59 7.21 15.55
C ARG A 500 66.62 6.62 14.50
N LYS A 501 67.02 6.41 13.23
CA LYS A 501 67.90 5.39 12.61
C LYS A 501 67.25 4.01 12.38
N LYS A 502 67.39 3.58 11.11
CA LYS A 502 67.49 2.23 10.50
C LYS A 502 66.17 1.54 10.13
N ASN A 503 66.07 0.75 9.06
CA ASN A 503 66.77 0.60 7.76
C ASN A 503 66.09 -0.58 7.02
N SER A 504 66.25 -0.61 5.69
CA SER A 504 66.07 -1.75 4.78
C SER A 504 64.63 -2.08 4.37
N THR A 505 64.34 -2.56 3.16
CA THR A 505 65.18 -3.26 2.19
C THR A 505 64.64 -3.08 0.76
N ARG A 506 65.52 -3.02 -0.23
CA ARG A 506 65.23 -2.95 -1.67
C ARG A 506 65.65 -4.28 -2.32
N ARG A 507 64.69 -4.89 -3.02
CA ARG A 507 64.74 -5.83 -4.17
C ARG A 507 65.97 -6.72 -4.47
N HIS A 508 65.63 -8.00 -4.67
CA HIS A 508 66.05 -8.96 -5.71
C HIS A 508 67.53 -9.05 -6.09
N ARG A 509 68.15 -10.18 -5.69
CA ARG A 509 68.52 -11.26 -6.62
C ARG A 509 68.64 -12.57 -5.85
#